data_AF-A0A2D8SZM9-F1
#
_entry.id   AF-A0A2D8SZM9-F1
#
_cell.length_a   1.000
_cell.length_b   1.000
_cell.length_c   1.000
_cell.angle_alpha   90.00
_cell.angle_beta   90.00
_cell.angle_gamma   90.00
#
_symmetry.space_group_name_H-M   'P 1'
#
loop_
_entity.id
_entity.type
_entity.pdbx_description
1 polymer ?
#
loop_
_entity_poly.entity_id
_entity_poly.type
_entity_poly.pdbx_seq_one_letter_code
_entity_poly.pdbx_strand_id
1 'polypeptide(L)'
;MGVFRFSGHGVKQWLKGLASQQVTAIESGRCAYTHFMDESGCIIDDMIFAVTSDDEILGVPNASMIEVMKDWFDAHLTEEITLENLSSEYSIIALQGPASKDVCEKVLGKENHIGRFRWKPLSTNELGIDGWIQGTGYTGENGYEIFIPNQQAPLLWSSLVAAGSTPIGLGARDTLRLEKGYLLSGQDFAWS
;
A
#
# COMPACT_ATOMS: atom_id res chain seq x y z
N MET A 1 -6.78 -6.29 -1.25
CA MET A 1 -6.58 -4.83 -1.12
C MET A 1 -6.65 -4.25 -2.51
N GLY A 2 -7.09 -3.00 -2.65
CA GLY A 2 -7.04 -2.32 -3.95
C GLY A 2 -5.67 -1.75 -4.24
N VAL A 3 -5.46 -1.33 -5.50
CA VAL A 3 -4.31 -0.54 -5.93
C VAL A 3 -4.82 0.54 -6.87
N PHE A 4 -4.68 1.80 -6.47
CA PHE A 4 -5.02 2.96 -7.28
C PHE A 4 -3.76 3.71 -7.68
N ARG A 5 -3.74 4.23 -8.91
CA ARG A 5 -2.76 5.22 -9.35
C ARG A 5 -3.49 6.53 -9.62
N PHE A 6 -3.03 7.58 -8.97
CA PHE A 6 -3.44 8.95 -9.23
C PHE A 6 -2.28 9.64 -9.94
N SER A 7 -2.54 10.23 -11.10
CA SER A 7 -1.52 10.92 -11.88
C SER A 7 -2.03 12.26 -12.36
N GLY A 8 -1.15 13.26 -12.43
CA GLY A 8 -1.51 14.58 -12.93
C GLY A 8 -0.82 15.72 -12.19
N HIS A 9 -0.76 16.87 -12.85
CA HIS A 9 -0.16 18.06 -12.25
C HIS A 9 -0.94 18.49 -11.01
N GLY A 10 -0.24 18.63 -9.88
CA GLY A 10 -0.87 19.05 -8.63
C GLY A 10 -1.60 17.93 -7.88
N VAL A 11 -1.39 16.65 -8.23
CA VAL A 11 -2.03 15.50 -7.57
C VAL A 11 -1.90 15.51 -6.04
N LYS A 12 -0.77 15.97 -5.51
CA LYS A 12 -0.56 16.09 -4.05
C LYS A 12 -1.48 17.13 -3.42
N GLN A 13 -1.71 18.24 -4.12
CA GLN A 13 -2.60 19.30 -3.64
C GLN A 13 -4.07 18.89 -3.75
N TRP A 14 -4.43 18.19 -4.82
CA TRP A 14 -5.75 17.58 -4.99
C TRP A 14 -6.04 16.57 -3.87
N LEU A 15 -5.17 15.57 -3.68
CA LEU A 15 -5.38 14.54 -2.67
C LEU A 15 -5.39 15.11 -1.25
N LYS A 16 -4.56 16.13 -0.96
CA LYS A 16 -4.62 16.87 0.31
C LYS A 16 -6.01 17.47 0.58
N GLY A 17 -6.75 17.86 -0.46
CA GLY A 17 -8.10 18.40 -0.32
C GLY A 17 -9.13 17.38 0.17
N LEU A 18 -8.87 16.09 -0.05
CA LEU A 18 -9.77 14.99 0.30
C LEU A 18 -9.28 14.17 1.51
N ALA A 19 -7.97 14.14 1.73
CA ALA A 19 -7.31 13.36 2.76
C ALA A 19 -7.22 14.14 4.09
N SER A 20 -7.30 13.43 5.22
CA SER A 20 -6.97 14.01 6.53
C SER A 20 -5.47 14.30 6.71
N GLN A 21 -4.61 13.69 5.89
CA GLN A 21 -3.16 13.83 5.93
C GLN A 21 -2.68 15.06 5.16
N GLN A 22 -1.59 15.68 5.63
CA GLN A 22 -0.90 16.77 4.92
C GLN A 22 -0.09 16.21 3.73
N VAL A 23 -0.77 15.74 2.68
CA VAL A 23 -0.16 15.04 1.52
C VAL A 23 0.96 15.86 0.87
N THR A 24 0.83 17.19 0.78
CA THR A 24 1.85 18.05 0.16
C THR A 24 3.17 18.09 0.92
N ALA A 25 3.20 17.74 2.21
CA ALA A 25 4.42 17.64 3.02
C ALA A 25 5.14 16.29 2.85
N ILE A 26 4.54 15.33 2.15
CA ILE A 26 5.13 14.01 1.91
C ILE A 26 6.04 14.09 0.69
N GLU A 27 7.32 13.79 0.88
CA GLU A 27 8.33 13.77 -0.19
C GLU A 27 8.17 12.54 -1.10
N SER A 28 8.63 12.64 -2.34
CA SER A 28 8.71 11.49 -3.25
C SER A 28 9.56 10.38 -2.65
N GLY A 29 9.14 9.12 -2.83
CA GLY A 29 9.75 7.95 -2.19
C GLY A 29 9.31 7.72 -0.75
N ARG A 30 8.25 8.39 -0.28
CA ARG A 30 7.66 8.19 1.05
C ARG A 30 6.24 7.65 0.94
N CYS A 31 5.88 6.83 1.92
CA CYS A 31 4.51 6.46 2.20
C CYS A 31 3.95 7.27 3.37
N ALA A 32 2.63 7.40 3.42
CA ALA A 32 1.91 7.90 4.58
C ALA A 32 0.54 7.24 4.70
N TYR A 33 0.00 7.28 5.90
CA TYR A 33 -1.34 6.81 6.24
C TYR A 33 -2.31 8.01 6.30
N THR A 34 -3.53 7.82 5.84
CA THR A 34 -4.59 8.82 5.88
C THR A 34 -5.97 8.19 6.04
N HIS A 35 -6.94 9.00 6.46
CA HIS A 35 -8.36 8.71 6.32
C HIS A 35 -8.97 9.61 5.25
N PHE A 36 -10.10 9.18 4.72
CA PHE A 36 -11.02 9.97 3.89
C PHE A 36 -12.35 10.08 4.61
N MET A 37 -12.96 11.25 4.56
CA MET A 37 -14.21 11.54 5.26
C MET A 37 -15.22 12.15 4.31
N ASP A 38 -16.49 11.93 4.59
CA ASP A 38 -17.58 12.66 3.94
C ASP A 38 -17.76 14.07 4.54
N GLU A 39 -18.72 14.82 4.01
CA GLU A 39 -19.01 16.19 4.42
C GLU A 39 -19.53 16.30 5.87
N SER A 40 -19.99 15.18 6.46
CA SER A 40 -20.42 15.12 7.86
C SER A 40 -19.26 14.77 8.80
N GLY A 41 -18.07 14.50 8.27
CA GLY A 41 -16.88 14.10 9.01
C GLY A 41 -16.86 12.62 9.40
N CYS A 42 -17.72 11.79 8.80
CA CYS A 42 -17.69 10.35 8.99
C CYS A 42 -16.58 9.73 8.13
N ILE A 43 -15.82 8.78 8.69
CA ILE A 43 -14.75 8.11 7.95
C ILE A 43 -15.36 7.18 6.90
N ILE A 44 -15.00 7.41 5.64
CA ILE A 44 -15.36 6.56 4.50
C ILE A 44 -14.44 5.34 4.48
N ASP A 45 -13.13 5.57 4.38
CA ASP A 45 -12.10 4.54 4.44
C ASP A 45 -10.76 5.11 4.92
N ASP A 46 -9.85 4.21 5.30
CA ASP A 46 -8.45 4.52 5.52
C ASP A 46 -7.56 3.98 4.38
N MET A 47 -6.38 4.58 4.21
CA MET A 47 -5.48 4.20 3.12
C MET A 47 -4.01 4.48 3.46
N ILE A 48 -3.13 3.57 3.03
CA ILE A 48 -1.72 3.88 2.82
C ILE A 48 -1.55 4.40 1.39
N PHE A 49 -0.88 5.53 1.23
CA PHE A 49 -0.45 6.03 -0.07
C PHE A 49 1.06 6.22 -0.13
N ALA A 50 1.62 6.15 -1.33
CA ALA A 50 3.01 6.46 -1.64
C ALA A 50 3.08 7.60 -2.65
N VAL A 51 3.87 8.63 -2.36
CA VAL A 51 4.22 9.66 -3.34
C VAL A 51 5.38 9.11 -4.17
N THR A 52 5.12 8.74 -5.43
CA THR A 52 6.14 8.16 -6.31
C THR A 52 6.90 9.25 -7.05
N SER A 53 6.20 10.34 -7.40
CA SER A 53 6.76 11.57 -7.95
C SER A 53 5.87 12.77 -7.58
N ASP A 54 6.22 13.98 -8.02
CA ASP A 54 5.38 15.17 -7.78
C ASP A 54 4.03 15.11 -8.52
N ASP A 55 3.94 14.29 -9.58
CA ASP A 55 2.77 14.14 -10.43
C ASP A 55 2.16 12.73 -10.36
N GLU A 56 2.58 11.88 -9.42
CA GLU A 56 2.01 10.53 -9.25
C GLU A 56 1.98 10.07 -7.77
N ILE A 57 0.84 9.50 -7.38
CA ILE A 57 0.59 8.85 -6.10
C ILE A 57 0.01 7.45 -6.32
N LEU A 58 0.50 6.47 -5.58
CA LEU A 58 -0.11 5.15 -5.48
C LEU A 58 -0.89 5.03 -4.17
N GLY A 59 -2.14 4.56 -4.21
CA GLY A 59 -3.01 4.38 -3.05
C GLY A 59 -3.47 2.93 -2.89
N VAL A 60 -3.67 2.49 -1.65
CA VAL A 60 -4.03 1.11 -1.30
C VAL A 60 -5.28 1.09 -0.40
N PRO A 61 -6.50 1.17 -0.97
CA PRO A 61 -7.74 1.13 -0.19
C PRO A 61 -8.04 -0.29 0.32
N ASN A 62 -8.94 -0.39 1.30
CA ASN A 62 -9.41 -1.67 1.79
C ASN A 62 -10.14 -2.45 0.69
N ALA A 63 -10.02 -3.78 0.73
CA ALA A 63 -10.54 -4.65 -0.34
C ALA A 63 -12.06 -4.52 -0.54
N SER A 64 -12.82 -4.35 0.54
CA SER A 64 -14.28 -4.15 0.49
C SER A 64 -14.68 -2.74 0.07
N MET A 65 -13.75 -1.79 0.09
CA MET A 65 -14.01 -0.37 -0.13
C MET A 65 -13.52 0.12 -1.50
N ILE A 66 -13.02 -0.77 -2.36
CA ILE A 66 -12.46 -0.40 -3.67
C ILE A 66 -13.48 0.40 -4.50
N GLU A 67 -14.66 -0.15 -4.76
CA GLU A 67 -15.66 0.53 -5.59
C GLU A 67 -16.16 1.83 -4.93
N VAL A 68 -16.39 1.81 -3.61
CA VAL A 68 -16.82 2.99 -2.86
C VAL A 68 -15.79 4.12 -2.96
N MET A 69 -14.52 3.80 -2.72
CA MET A 69 -13.44 4.79 -2.79
C MET A 69 -13.20 5.27 -4.22
N LYS A 70 -13.34 4.39 -5.22
CA LYS A 70 -13.27 4.78 -6.62
C LYS A 70 -14.36 5.79 -6.97
N ASP A 71 -15.62 5.48 -6.64
CA ASP A 71 -16.76 6.38 -6.89
C ASP A 71 -16.60 7.71 -6.15
N TRP A 72 -16.11 7.67 -4.90
CA TRP A 72 -15.79 8.85 -4.12
C TRP A 72 -14.73 9.73 -4.80
N PHE A 73 -13.63 9.15 -5.25
CA PHE A 73 -12.59 9.92 -5.94
C PHE A 73 -13.05 10.45 -7.29
N ASP A 74 -13.77 9.64 -8.09
CA ASP A 74 -14.30 10.03 -9.40
C ASP A 74 -15.19 11.26 -9.30
N ALA A 75 -16.02 11.35 -8.26
CA ALA A 75 -16.88 12.51 -8.00
C ALA A 75 -16.10 13.81 -7.71
N HIS A 76 -14.81 13.71 -7.36
CA HIS A 76 -13.93 14.81 -6.99
C HIS A 76 -12.76 15.03 -7.96
N LEU A 77 -12.68 14.26 -9.06
CA LEU A 77 -11.64 14.46 -10.06
C LEU A 77 -11.76 15.83 -10.73
N THR A 78 -10.61 16.40 -11.06
CA THR A 78 -10.51 17.58 -11.93
C THR A 78 -9.97 17.15 -13.30
N GLU A 79 -9.99 18.05 -14.29
CA GLU A 79 -9.51 17.75 -15.64
C GLU A 79 -8.01 17.39 -15.68
N GLU A 80 -7.25 17.80 -14.66
CA GLU A 80 -5.80 17.61 -14.55
C GLU A 80 -5.40 16.27 -13.90
N ILE A 81 -6.33 15.60 -13.21
CA ILE A 81 -6.05 14.39 -12.42
C ILE A 81 -6.73 13.18 -13.03
N THR A 82 -5.98 12.10 -13.20
CA THR A 82 -6.47 10.79 -13.63
C THR A 82 -6.39 9.79 -12.50
N LEU A 83 -7.41 8.94 -12.37
CA LEU A 83 -7.44 7.79 -11.48
C LEU A 83 -7.49 6.50 -12.31
N GLU A 84 -6.52 5.61 -12.08
CA GLU A 84 -6.51 4.25 -12.63
C GLU A 84 -6.67 3.22 -11.50
N ASN A 85 -7.56 2.25 -11.70
CA ASN A 85 -7.72 1.10 -10.80
C ASN A 85 -6.89 -0.08 -11.31
N LEU A 86 -5.76 -0.35 -10.66
CA LEU A 86 -4.79 -1.40 -10.99
C LEU A 86 -5.01 -2.70 -10.19
N SER A 87 -6.11 -2.78 -9.42
CA SER A 87 -6.35 -3.89 -8.48
C SER A 87 -6.44 -5.26 -9.16
N SER A 88 -6.86 -5.31 -10.43
CA SER A 88 -6.95 -6.55 -11.22
C SER A 88 -5.62 -6.98 -11.84
N GLU A 89 -4.59 -6.13 -11.78
CA GLU A 89 -3.29 -6.34 -12.42
C GLU A 89 -2.19 -6.69 -11.42
N TYR A 90 -2.31 -6.23 -10.18
CA TYR A 90 -1.28 -6.35 -9.15
C TYR A 90 -1.70 -7.17 -7.93
N SER A 91 -0.74 -7.95 -7.45
CA SER A 91 -0.79 -8.65 -6.17
C SER A 91 0.08 -7.96 -5.13
N ILE A 92 -0.32 -8.05 -3.87
CA ILE A 92 0.45 -7.52 -2.73
C ILE A 92 0.84 -8.68 -1.82
N ILE A 93 2.13 -8.85 -1.56
CA ILE A 93 2.66 -9.80 -0.59
C ILE A 93 3.28 -9.03 0.58
N ALA A 94 2.75 -9.24 1.78
CA ALA A 94 3.29 -8.67 3.00
C ALA A 94 4.33 -9.61 3.63
N LEU A 95 5.60 -9.20 3.65
CA LEU A 95 6.69 -9.90 4.32
C LEU A 95 6.99 -9.20 5.64
N GLN A 96 6.54 -9.77 6.76
CA GLN A 96 6.53 -9.11 8.07
C GLN A 96 7.26 -9.93 9.12
N GLY A 97 7.87 -9.25 10.09
CA GLY A 97 8.58 -9.87 11.22
C GLY A 97 10.06 -9.48 11.28
N PRO A 98 10.76 -9.83 12.38
CA PRO A 98 12.13 -9.39 12.63
C PRO A 98 13.14 -9.89 11.59
N ALA A 99 12.89 -11.04 10.96
CA ALA A 99 13.73 -11.62 9.92
C ALA A 99 13.38 -11.14 8.49
N SER A 100 12.37 -10.26 8.33
CA SER A 100 11.88 -9.81 7.03
C SER A 100 12.98 -9.21 6.16
N LYS A 101 13.89 -8.43 6.75
CA LYS A 101 15.04 -7.85 6.05
C LYS A 101 15.92 -8.94 5.44
N ASP A 102 16.37 -9.90 6.24
CA ASP A 102 17.29 -10.95 5.77
C ASP A 102 16.65 -11.78 4.65
N VAL A 103 15.36 -12.11 4.79
CA VAL A 103 14.60 -12.81 3.74
C VAL A 103 14.49 -11.96 2.47
N CYS A 104 14.14 -10.68 2.59
CA CYS A 104 14.05 -9.77 1.45
C CYS A 104 15.39 -9.66 0.71
N GLU A 105 16.49 -9.48 1.44
CA GLU A 105 17.83 -9.39 0.83
C GLU A 105 18.23 -10.69 0.14
N LYS A 106 17.86 -11.84 0.70
CA LYS A 106 18.13 -13.16 0.11
C LYS A 106 17.33 -13.43 -1.17
N VAL A 107 16.08 -12.96 -1.24
CA VAL A 107 15.17 -13.28 -2.35
C VAL A 107 15.18 -12.21 -3.45
N LEU A 108 15.21 -10.94 -3.06
CA LEU A 108 15.13 -9.79 -3.98
C LEU A 108 16.46 -9.03 -4.06
N GLY A 109 17.47 -9.37 -3.26
CA GLY A 109 18.76 -8.68 -3.24
C GLY A 109 18.80 -7.50 -2.26
N LYS A 110 20.01 -7.17 -1.79
CA LYS A 110 20.25 -6.10 -0.80
C LYS A 110 19.76 -4.73 -1.25
N GLU A 111 19.85 -4.47 -2.55
CA GLU A 111 19.39 -3.23 -3.15
C GLU A 111 17.88 -3.03 -3.05
N ASN A 112 17.09 -4.04 -2.67
CA ASN A 112 15.65 -3.92 -2.49
C ASN A 112 15.23 -3.65 -1.04
N HIS A 113 16.15 -3.65 -0.08
CA HIS A 113 15.87 -3.18 1.28
C HIS A 113 15.46 -1.70 1.28
N ILE A 114 14.45 -1.36 2.09
CA ILE A 114 14.03 0.02 2.36
C ILE A 114 13.63 0.21 3.82
N GLY A 115 13.71 1.47 4.27
CA GLY A 115 13.26 1.85 5.61
C GLY A 115 11.74 1.96 5.74
N ARG A 116 11.28 2.11 6.99
CA ARG A 116 9.86 2.27 7.32
C ARG A 116 9.25 3.48 6.61
N PHE A 117 8.03 3.33 6.07
CA PHE A 117 7.31 4.37 5.30
C PHE A 117 8.12 4.95 4.13
N ARG A 118 9.00 4.14 3.53
CA ARG A 118 9.63 4.44 2.24
C ARG A 118 8.95 3.66 1.13
N TRP A 119 9.09 4.15 -0.09
CA TRP A 119 8.67 3.50 -1.33
C TRP A 119 9.80 3.56 -2.33
N LYS A 120 9.94 2.53 -3.17
CA LYS A 120 10.74 2.58 -4.40
C LYS A 120 10.31 1.48 -5.38
N PRO A 121 10.58 1.65 -6.69
CA PRO A 121 10.53 0.53 -7.63
C PRO A 121 11.51 -0.56 -7.21
N LEU A 122 11.17 -1.82 -7.49
CA LEU A 122 12.10 -2.91 -7.29
C LEU A 122 13.32 -2.72 -8.21
N SER A 123 14.51 -2.83 -7.62
CA SER A 123 15.77 -2.94 -8.36
C SER A 123 15.87 -4.32 -8.98
N THR A 124 16.70 -4.44 -10.03
CA THR A 124 16.99 -5.72 -10.68
C THR A 124 17.36 -6.78 -9.65
N ASN A 125 16.72 -7.94 -9.77
CA ASN A 125 16.89 -9.08 -8.87
C ASN A 125 17.00 -10.37 -9.69
N GLU A 126 17.56 -11.41 -9.11
CA GLU A 126 17.84 -12.69 -9.79
C GLU A 126 16.58 -13.40 -10.28
N LEU A 127 15.43 -13.11 -9.68
CA LEU A 127 14.14 -13.70 -10.03
C LEU A 127 13.45 -12.97 -11.20
N GLY A 128 13.95 -11.82 -11.62
CA GLY A 128 13.31 -10.98 -12.64
C GLY A 128 11.94 -10.45 -12.21
N ILE A 129 11.74 -10.25 -10.90
CA ILE A 129 10.49 -9.71 -10.36
C ILE A 129 10.44 -8.20 -10.59
N ASP A 130 9.35 -7.73 -11.18
CA ASP A 130 9.05 -6.31 -11.42
C ASP A 130 8.07 -5.77 -10.37
N GLY A 131 7.90 -4.45 -10.33
CA GLY A 131 6.94 -3.77 -9.46
C GLY A 131 7.63 -2.85 -8.46
N TRP A 132 7.09 -2.75 -7.25
CA TRP A 132 7.61 -1.86 -6.21
C TRP A 132 7.50 -2.44 -4.81
N ILE A 133 8.23 -1.82 -3.88
CA ILE A 133 8.28 -2.23 -2.48
C ILE A 133 8.03 -1.03 -1.57
N GLN A 134 7.27 -1.28 -0.50
CA GLN A 134 6.96 -0.31 0.55
C GLN A 134 7.40 -0.84 1.92
N GLY A 135 8.00 0.02 2.74
CA GLY A 135 8.40 -0.30 4.11
C GLY A 135 7.22 -0.16 5.07
N THR A 136 6.10 -0.78 4.72
CA THR A 136 4.81 -0.69 5.41
C THR A 136 4.37 -2.08 5.87
N GLY A 137 3.31 -2.12 6.67
CA GLY A 137 2.84 -3.37 7.27
C GLY A 137 1.74 -3.15 8.29
N TYR A 138 1.06 -4.24 8.61
CA TYR A 138 -0.14 -4.25 9.45
C TYR A 138 0.01 -5.18 10.66
N THR A 139 1.23 -5.38 11.13
CA THR A 139 1.55 -6.30 12.25
C THR A 139 2.23 -5.60 13.43
N GLY A 140 2.69 -4.37 13.24
CA GLY A 140 3.49 -3.64 14.24
C GLY A 140 4.98 -3.96 14.23
N GLU A 141 5.39 -4.99 13.49
CA GLU A 141 6.78 -5.39 13.29
C GLU A 141 7.42 -4.68 12.08
N ASN A 142 8.73 -4.84 11.94
CA ASN A 142 9.42 -4.49 10.70
C ASN A 142 8.94 -5.39 9.55
N GLY A 143 8.91 -4.85 8.34
CA GLY A 143 8.50 -5.59 7.18
C GLY A 143 8.32 -4.75 5.94
N TYR A 144 7.81 -5.40 4.92
CA TYR A 144 7.54 -4.84 3.61
C TYR A 144 6.17 -5.26 3.11
N GLU A 145 5.61 -4.42 2.24
CA GLU A 145 4.55 -4.79 1.31
C GLU A 145 5.13 -4.68 -0.11
N ILE A 146 5.10 -5.81 -0.83
CA ILE A 146 5.74 -5.97 -2.14
C ILE A 146 4.62 -6.12 -3.17
N PHE A 147 4.60 -5.22 -4.15
CA PHE A 147 3.55 -5.09 -5.15
C PHE A 147 4.11 -5.53 -6.49
N ILE A 148 3.48 -6.52 -7.11
CA ILE A 148 4.02 -7.20 -8.30
C ILE A 148 2.89 -7.56 -9.28
N PRO A 149 3.17 -7.67 -10.59
CA PRO A 149 2.22 -8.21 -11.54
C PRO A 149 1.71 -9.58 -11.10
N ASN A 150 0.40 -9.83 -11.28
CA ASN A 150 -0.25 -11.05 -10.80
C ASN A 150 0.43 -12.35 -11.24
N GLN A 151 0.99 -12.37 -12.46
CA GLN A 151 1.66 -13.55 -13.02
C GLN A 151 2.96 -13.89 -12.29
N GLN A 152 3.59 -12.92 -11.62
CA GLN A 152 4.83 -13.11 -10.86
C GLN A 152 4.59 -13.50 -9.39
N ALA A 153 3.35 -13.37 -8.90
CA ALA A 153 3.01 -13.64 -7.49
C ALA A 153 3.33 -15.06 -7.01
N PRO A 154 3.03 -16.13 -7.77
CA PRO A 154 3.37 -17.48 -7.35
C PRO A 154 4.88 -17.70 -7.17
N LEU A 155 5.70 -17.06 -8.03
CA LEU A 155 7.16 -17.14 -7.97
C LEU A 155 7.70 -16.43 -6.72
N LEU A 156 7.32 -15.18 -6.49
CA LEU A 156 7.77 -14.45 -5.30
C LEU A 156 7.33 -15.16 -4.02
N TRP A 157 6.07 -15.59 -3.94
CA TRP A 157 5.54 -16.30 -2.79
C TRP A 157 6.36 -17.56 -2.45
N SER A 158 6.58 -18.42 -3.45
CA SER A 158 7.32 -19.67 -3.26
C SER A 158 8.77 -19.43 -2.84
N SER A 159 9.42 -18.41 -3.42
CA SER A 159 10.79 -18.01 -3.06
C SER A 159 10.91 -17.48 -1.63
N LEU A 160 9.93 -16.68 -1.16
CA LEU A 160 9.89 -16.19 0.22
C LEU A 160 9.71 -17.33 1.23
N VAL A 161 8.85 -18.30 0.92
CA VAL A 161 8.66 -19.51 1.76
C VAL A 161 9.92 -20.36 1.77
N ALA A 162 10.53 -20.63 0.62
CA ALA A 162 11.78 -21.37 0.53
C ALA A 162 12.95 -20.67 1.25
N ALA A 163 12.89 -19.33 1.37
CA ALA A 163 13.85 -18.55 2.13
C ALA A 163 13.63 -18.58 3.65
N GLY A 164 12.55 -19.19 4.15
CA GLY A 164 12.27 -19.39 5.58
C GLY A 164 11.03 -18.66 6.10
N SER A 165 10.26 -18.00 5.24
CA SER A 165 9.01 -17.34 5.65
C SER A 165 7.92 -18.37 5.94
N THR A 166 7.14 -18.13 6.99
CA THR A 166 5.96 -18.95 7.32
C THR A 166 4.70 -18.24 6.80
N PRO A 167 3.91 -18.86 5.92
CA PRO A 167 2.63 -18.31 5.51
C PRO A 167 1.67 -18.17 6.69
N ILE A 168 0.95 -17.05 6.75
CA ILE A 168 -0.10 -16.82 7.73
C ILE A 168 -1.41 -16.42 7.05
N GLY A 169 -2.53 -16.77 7.68
CA GLY A 169 -3.87 -16.42 7.22
C GLY A 169 -4.43 -15.15 7.88
N LEU A 170 -5.67 -14.82 7.54
CA LEU A 170 -6.37 -13.62 8.04
C LEU A 170 -6.55 -13.61 9.56
N GLY A 171 -6.73 -14.77 10.20
CA GLY A 171 -6.86 -14.84 11.67
C GLY A 171 -5.61 -14.32 12.40
N ALA A 172 -4.42 -14.74 11.96
CA ALA A 172 -3.16 -14.23 12.53
C ALA A 172 -2.93 -12.76 12.19
N ARG A 173 -3.33 -12.30 11.00
CA ARG A 173 -3.28 -10.87 10.64
C ARG A 173 -4.14 -10.04 11.61
N ASP A 174 -5.34 -10.50 11.93
CA ASP A 174 -6.26 -9.80 12.83
C ASP A 174 -5.76 -9.75 14.28
N THR A 175 -5.11 -10.81 14.78
CA THR A 175 -4.51 -10.76 16.12
C THR A 175 -3.35 -9.75 16.17
N LEU A 176 -2.45 -9.78 15.18
CA LEU A 176 -1.26 -8.93 15.16
C LEU A 176 -1.61 -7.44 15.05
N ARG A 177 -2.55 -7.08 14.17
CA ARG A 177 -2.99 -5.69 14.02
C ARG A 177 -3.67 -5.19 15.30
N LEU A 178 -4.44 -6.04 15.97
CA LEU A 178 -5.17 -5.69 17.18
C LEU A 178 -4.21 -5.50 18.36
N GLU A 179 -3.22 -6.38 18.51
CA GLU A 179 -2.13 -6.22 19.48
C GLU A 179 -1.39 -4.88 19.29
N LYS A 180 -1.25 -4.43 18.03
CA LYS A 180 -0.65 -3.14 17.71
C LYS A 180 -1.59 -1.94 17.85
N GLY A 181 -2.89 -2.17 17.99
CA GLY A 181 -3.92 -1.12 18.04
C GLY A 181 -4.19 -0.47 16.68
N TYR A 182 -3.99 -1.20 15.58
CA TYR A 182 -4.37 -0.73 14.24
C TYR A 182 -5.87 -0.96 13.98
N LEU A 183 -6.51 0.04 13.38
CA LEU A 183 -7.93 0.04 13.05
C LEU A 183 -8.21 -0.82 11.83
N LEU A 184 -9.40 -1.43 11.79
CA LEU A 184 -9.92 -2.22 10.69
C LEU A 184 -11.25 -1.63 10.19
N SER A 185 -11.25 -1.20 8.93
CA SER A 185 -12.45 -0.74 8.21
C SER A 185 -13.56 -1.79 8.23
N GLY A 186 -14.79 -1.36 8.51
CA GLY A 186 -15.96 -2.22 8.70
C GLY A 186 -16.09 -2.88 10.08
N GLN A 187 -15.14 -2.65 11.00
CA GLN A 187 -15.18 -3.17 12.38
C GLN A 187 -15.00 -2.04 13.40
N ASP A 188 -13.85 -1.35 13.35
CA ASP A 188 -13.53 -0.28 14.29
C ASP A 188 -14.13 1.07 13.87
N PHE A 189 -14.36 1.23 12.57
CA PHE A 189 -15.15 2.30 11.96
C PHE A 189 -15.88 1.75 10.74
N ALA A 190 -17.00 2.36 10.37
CA ALA A 190 -17.75 2.00 9.16
C ALA A 190 -18.43 3.25 8.62
N TRP A 191 -18.51 3.33 7.29
CA TRP A 191 -19.28 4.34 6.59
C TRP A 191 -20.73 3.87 6.44
N SER A 192 -21.69 4.67 6.93
CA SER A 192 -23.13 4.34 7.01
C SER A 192 -24.00 5.49 6.57
#